data_AF-A0A8J8EMK5-F1
#
_entry.id   AF-A0A8J8EMK5-F1
#
_cell.length_a   1.000
_cell.length_b   1.000
_cell.length_c   1.000
_cell.angle_alpha   90.00
_cell.angle_beta   90.00
_cell.angle_gamma   90.00
#
_symmetry.space_group_name_H-M   'P 1'
#
loop_
_entity.id
_entity.type
_entity.pdbx_description
1 polymer ?
#
loop_
_entity_poly.entity_id
_entity_poly.type
_entity_poly.pdbx_seq_one_letter_code
_entity_poly.pdbx_strand_id
1 'polypeptide(L)'
;GEAMVSGPLFGFSMRRARGIPGRLEEELLAEENLSLKDFKRLPKLMAEPGGRRELLIRPLGLTYGYVPSVGMCFRFFLPKGVYATSVLREIMKDH
;
A
#
# COMPACT_ATOMS: atom_id res chain seq x y z
N GLY A 1 6.64 21.35 -4.70
CA GLY A 1 5.70 20.41 -4.08
C GLY A 1 6.04 19.03 -4.58
N GLU A 2 6.26 18.08 -3.68
CA GLU A 2 6.52 16.69 -4.06
C GLU A 2 5.19 15.97 -4.27
N ALA A 3 5.13 15.10 -5.27
CA ALA A 3 3.94 14.31 -5.59
C ALA A 3 4.35 12.83 -5.68
N MET A 4 3.55 11.96 -5.05
CA MET A 4 3.81 10.52 -4.99
C MET A 4 2.76 9.75 -5.79
N VAL A 5 3.19 8.67 -6.44
CA VAL A 5 2.26 7.74 -7.09
C VAL A 5 1.46 7.02 -6.00
N SER A 6 0.14 6.96 -6.18
CA SER A 6 -0.76 6.32 -5.23
C SER A 6 -1.61 5.25 -5.90
N GLY A 7 -2.05 4.29 -5.12
CA GLY A 7 -3.02 3.26 -5.48
C GLY A 7 -4.33 3.43 -4.71
N PRO A 8 -5.36 2.67 -5.10
CA PRO A 8 -6.67 2.71 -4.46
C PRO A 8 -6.62 2.02 -3.09
N LEU A 9 -7.28 2.61 -2.09
CA LEU A 9 -7.95 1.86 -1.04
C LEU A 9 -9.43 1.89 -1.42
N PHE A 10 -9.96 0.77 -1.92
CA PHE A 10 -11.30 0.75 -2.50
C PHE A 10 -12.36 1.08 -1.45
N GLY A 11 -13.27 1.97 -1.83
CA GLY A 11 -14.38 2.37 -0.98
C GLY A 11 -15.34 3.30 -1.68
N PHE A 12 -16.50 3.52 -1.08
CA PHE A 12 -17.65 4.12 -1.75
C PHE A 12 -17.49 5.62 -2.06
N SER A 13 -16.50 6.29 -1.46
CA SER A 13 -16.26 7.73 -1.60
C SER A 13 -14.84 8.06 -2.08
N MET A 14 -14.08 7.07 -2.54
CA MET A 14 -12.68 7.26 -2.93
C MET A 14 -12.53 8.15 -4.18
N ARG A 15 -11.40 8.85 -4.27
CA ARG A 15 -11.01 9.54 -5.51
C ARG A 15 -10.53 8.51 -6.54
N ARG A 16 -11.21 8.43 -7.68
CA ARG A 16 -10.85 7.54 -8.79
C ARG A 16 -9.70 8.10 -9.60
N ALA A 17 -8.79 7.23 -10.04
CA ALA A 17 -7.78 7.60 -11.02
C ALA A 17 -8.41 7.78 -12.42
N ARG A 18 -7.69 8.44 -13.33
CA ARG A 18 -8.07 8.60 -14.73
C ARG A 18 -7.01 7.96 -15.63
N GLY A 19 -7.36 7.71 -16.90
CA GLY A 19 -6.43 7.12 -17.86
C GLY A 19 -6.11 5.66 -17.54
N ILE A 20 -4.88 5.23 -17.82
CA ILE A 20 -4.44 3.84 -17.64
C ILE A 20 -4.64 3.34 -16.20
N PRO A 21 -4.21 4.07 -15.14
CA PRO A 21 -4.43 3.59 -13.77
C PRO A 21 -5.91 3.44 -13.41
N GLY A 22 -6.77 4.34 -13.90
CA GLY A 22 -8.22 4.24 -13.67
C GLY A 22 -8.85 3.01 -14.32
N ARG A 23 -8.38 2.64 -15.53
CA ARG A 23 -8.83 1.41 -16.21
C ARG A 23 -8.38 0.15 -15.47
N LEU A 24 -7.12 0.11 -15.02
CA LEU A 24 -6.62 -1.02 -14.21
C LEU A 24 -7.41 -1.18 -12.90
N GLU A 25 -7.76 -0.07 -12.25
CA GLU A 25 -8.60 -0.08 -11.04
C GLU A 25 -10.03 -0.58 -11.34
N GLU A 26 -10.59 -0.26 -12.50
CA GLU A 26 -11.90 -0.74 -12.96
C GLU A 26 -11.88 -2.23 -13.33
N GLU A 27 -10.86 -2.67 -14.06
CA GLU A 27 -10.65 -4.06 -14.47
C GLU A 27 -10.52 -4.96 -13.24
N LEU A 28 -9.71 -4.58 -12.25
CA LEU A 28 -9.57 -5.35 -11.00
C LEU A 28 -10.90 -5.48 -10.23
N LEU A 29 -11.69 -4.41 -10.14
CA LEU A 29 -13.01 -4.48 -9.51
C LEU A 29 -13.96 -5.41 -10.27
N ALA A 30 -13.91 -5.39 -11.60
CA ALA A 30 -14.72 -6.26 -12.44
C ALA A 30 -14.31 -7.74 -12.31
N GLU A 31 -13.01 -8.04 -12.28
CA GLU A 31 -12.46 -9.39 -12.05
C GLU A 31 -12.94 -9.97 -10.71
N GLU A 32 -12.97 -9.15 -9.67
CA GLU A 32 -13.46 -9.53 -8.33
C GLU A 32 -14.99 -9.49 -8.21
N ASN A 33 -15.73 -9.16 -9.27
CA ASN A 33 -17.18 -8.96 -9.28
C ASN A 33 -17.68 -7.95 -8.22
N LEU A 34 -16.91 -6.89 -7.99
CA LEU A 34 -17.19 -5.85 -7.00
C LEU A 34 -17.49 -4.50 -7.67
N SER A 35 -18.31 -3.70 -7.00
CA SER A 35 -18.49 -2.29 -7.30
C SER A 35 -18.16 -1.43 -6.08
N LEU A 36 -17.85 -0.15 -6.29
CA LEU A 36 -17.62 0.79 -5.17
C LEU A 36 -18.85 0.92 -4.24
N LYS A 37 -20.06 0.62 -4.73
CA LYS A 37 -21.28 0.66 -3.92
C LYS A 37 -21.34 -0.49 -2.91
N ASP A 38 -20.66 -1.61 -3.17
CA ASP A 38 -20.68 -2.76 -2.28
C ASP A 38 -19.97 -2.45 -0.97
N PHE A 39 -18.92 -1.63 -1.01
CA PHE A 39 -18.27 -1.08 0.19
C PHE A 39 -19.18 -0.18 1.04
N LYS A 40 -20.26 0.38 0.47
CA LYS A 40 -21.29 1.15 1.22
C LYS A 40 -22.35 0.25 1.84
N ARG A 41 -22.60 -0.92 1.24
CA ARG A 41 -23.64 -1.88 1.67
C ARG A 41 -23.21 -2.72 2.87
N LEU A 42 -21.92 -2.70 3.21
CA LEU A 42 -21.40 -3.32 4.42
C LEU A 42 -22.09 -2.75 5.69
N PRO A 43 -22.11 -3.52 6.80
CA PRO A 43 -22.59 -3.01 8.09
C PRO A 43 -21.96 -1.65 8.43
N LYS A 44 -22.67 -0.77 9.13
CA LYS A 44 -22.25 0.63 9.36
C LYS A 44 -20.82 0.79 9.88
N LEU A 45 -20.37 -0.12 10.75
CA LEU A 45 -19.00 -0.12 11.31
C LEU A 45 -17.92 -0.56 10.31
N MET A 46 -18.32 -1.18 9.21
CA MET A 46 -17.47 -1.72 8.15
C MET A 46 -17.66 -0.98 6.81
N ALA A 47 -18.59 -0.03 6.74
CA ALA A 47 -18.79 0.77 5.54
C ALA A 47 -17.52 1.58 5.27
N GLU A 48 -16.82 1.27 4.17
CA GLU A 48 -15.49 1.79 3.89
C GLU A 48 -15.55 2.95 2.90
N PRO A 49 -15.28 4.20 3.31
CA PRO A 49 -15.25 5.33 2.41
C PRO A 49 -14.13 5.23 1.37
N GLY A 50 -13.05 4.51 1.67
CA GLY A 50 -11.89 4.32 0.81
C GLY A 50 -11.00 5.55 0.75
N GLY A 51 -9.97 5.47 -0.08
CA GLY A 51 -8.97 6.53 -0.18
C GLY A 51 -7.89 6.25 -1.21
N ARG A 52 -6.77 6.99 -1.08
CA ARG A 52 -5.55 6.79 -1.85
C ARG A 52 -4.40 6.56 -0.90
N ARG A 53 -3.52 5.63 -1.26
CA ARG A 53 -2.32 5.34 -0.49
C ARG A 53 -1.10 5.37 -1.39
N GLU A 54 -0.01 5.95 -0.91
CA GLU A 54 1.27 5.94 -1.62
C GLU A 54 1.72 4.50 -1.89
N LEU A 55 2.12 4.22 -3.13
CA LEU A 55 2.55 2.87 -3.54
C LEU A 55 4.02 2.61 -3.21
N LEU A 56 4.83 3.66 -3.17
CA LEU A 56 6.26 3.58 -2.97
C LEU A 56 6.61 4.28 -1.66
N ILE A 57 7.39 3.59 -0.83
CA ILE A 57 7.96 4.16 0.38
C ILE A 57 9.47 4.05 0.28
N ARG A 58 10.16 5.14 0.60
CA ARG A 58 11.62 5.15 0.76
C ARG A 58 11.95 5.12 2.26
N PRO A 59 12.58 4.06 2.78
CA PRO A 59 13.05 4.06 4.16
C PRO A 59 14.04 5.20 4.37
N LEU A 60 13.85 5.98 5.44
CA LEU A 60 14.73 7.09 5.77
C LEU A 60 15.87 6.61 6.65
N GLY A 61 17.10 7.06 6.36
CA GLY A 61 18.28 6.74 7.16
C GLY A 61 18.61 5.24 7.21
N LEU A 62 18.40 4.53 6.11
CA LEU A 62 18.74 3.10 6.02
C LEU A 62 20.24 2.88 6.27
N THR A 63 20.55 2.15 7.33
CA THR A 63 21.89 1.65 7.66
C THR A 63 21.82 0.15 7.88
N TYR A 64 22.89 -0.55 7.53
CA TYR A 64 22.98 -2.00 7.71
C TYR A 64 24.40 -2.43 8.07
N GLY A 65 24.52 -3.58 8.73
CA GLY A 65 25.79 -4.17 9.08
C GLY A 65 25.66 -5.61 9.57
N TYR A 66 26.74 -6.38 9.44
CA TYR A 66 26.80 -7.73 9.96
C TYR A 66 27.16 -7.71 11.45
N VAL A 67 26.37 -8.38 12.27
CA VAL A 67 26.61 -8.60 13.70
C VAL A 67 27.02 -10.06 13.88
N PRO A 68 28.28 -10.33 14.29
CA PRO A 68 28.77 -11.70 14.49
C PRO A 68 27.83 -12.50 15.40
N SER A 69 27.58 -13.78 15.06
CA SER A 69 26.66 -14.70 15.76
C SER A 69 25.17 -14.33 15.78
N VAL A 70 24.78 -13.17 15.25
CA VAL A 70 23.37 -12.73 15.18
C VAL A 70 22.88 -12.70 13.73
N GLY A 71 23.64 -12.09 12.81
CA GLY A 71 23.27 -11.94 11.41
C GLY A 71 23.27 -10.49 10.93
N MET A 72 22.53 -10.20 9.87
CA MET A 72 22.41 -8.84 9.32
C MET A 72 21.48 -7.98 10.18
N CYS A 73 21.96 -6.82 10.62
CA CYS A 73 21.18 -5.81 11.32
C CYS A 73 20.85 -4.67 10.36
N PHE A 74 19.57 -4.27 10.31
CA PHE A 74 19.08 -3.13 9.52
C PHE A 74 18.40 -2.14 10.44
N ARG A 75 18.63 -0.84 10.19
CA ARG A 75 17.98 0.25 10.91
C ARG A 75 17.55 1.31 9.92
N PHE A 76 16.28 1.69 9.98
CA PHE A 76 15.65 2.67 9.12
C PHE A 76 14.38 3.21 9.78
N PHE A 77 13.91 4.37 9.33
CA PHE A 77 12.63 4.94 9.75
C PHE A 77 11.57 4.78 8.65
N LEU A 78 10.33 4.53 9.06
CA LEU A 78 9.16 4.43 8.19
C LEU A 78 8.02 5.33 8.70
N PRO A 79 7.26 5.97 7.79
CA PRO A 79 6.03 6.68 8.16
C PRO A 79 5.01 5.76 8.83
N LYS A 80 4.09 6.36 9.60
CA LYS A 80 3.01 5.62 10.26
C LYS A 80 2.20 4.78 9.26
N GLY A 81 1.88 3.56 9.66
CA GLY A 81 1.11 2.61 8.85
C GLY A 81 1.90 1.92 7.75
N VAL A 82 3.22 2.11 7.63
CA VAL A 82 4.11 1.31 6.77
C VAL A 82 4.82 0.26 7.61
N TYR A 83 4.93 -0.96 7.09
CA TYR A 83 5.46 -2.10 7.83
C TYR A 83 6.92 -2.37 7.48
N ALA A 84 7.75 -2.63 8.50
CA ALA A 84 9.16 -3.01 8.30
C ALA A 84 9.31 -4.31 7.49
N THR A 85 8.34 -5.21 7.60
CA THR A 85 8.30 -6.46 6.82
C THR A 85 8.21 -6.22 5.32
N SER A 86 7.59 -5.14 4.86
CA SER A 86 7.58 -4.78 3.43
C SER A 86 8.98 -4.43 2.92
N VAL A 87 9.81 -3.78 3.75
CA VAL A 87 11.21 -3.50 3.41
C VAL A 87 12.05 -4.78 3.46
N LEU A 88 11.87 -5.59 4.50
CA LEU A 88 12.63 -6.83 4.66
C LEU A 88 12.31 -7.85 3.55
N ARG A 89 11.06 -7.96 3.11
CA ARG A 89 10.66 -8.78 1.96
C ARG A 89 11.48 -8.44 0.72
N GLU A 90 11.72 -7.16 0.45
CA GLU A 90 12.54 -6.74 -0.69
C GLU A 90 14.02 -7.07 -0.55
N ILE A 91 14.54 -7.19 0.68
CA ILE A 91 15.93 -7.53 0.95
C ILE A 91 16.13 -9.06 0.94
N MET A 92 15.24 -9.79 1.59
CA MET A 92 15.33 -11.23 1.78
C MET A 92 14.92 -12.02 0.54
N LYS A 93 14.08 -11.43 -0.32
CA LYS A 93 13.58 -12.07 -1.56
C LYS A 93 12.97 -13.44 -1.30
N ASP A 94 12.11 -13.53 -0.30
CA ASP A 94 11.48 -14.76 0.20
C ASP A 94 10.27 -15.24 -0.63
N HIS A 95 10.31 -15.05 -1.95
CA HIS A 95 9.29 -15.47 -2.91
C HIS A 95 9.79 -16.56 -3.84
#